data_AF-A0A6J2YLN7-F1
#
_entry.id   AF-A0A6J2YLN7-F1
#
_cell.length_a   1.000
_cell.length_b   1.000
_cell.length_c   1.000
_cell.angle_alpha   90.00
_cell.angle_beta   90.00
_cell.angle_gamma   90.00
#
_symmetry.space_group_name_H-M   'P 1'
#
loop_
_entity.id
_entity.type
_entity.pdbx_description
1 polymer ?
#
loop_
_entity_poly.entity_id
_entity_poly.type
_entity_poly.pdbx_seq_one_letter_code
_entity_poly.pdbx_strand_id
1 'polypeptide(L)'
;MVLLTKFPRFCPHRWVHSSTLPANSISTASTLVTFVAFLSRYSSKTDYPNTRYFSKMPAADSSSLLLKFTKVNPDAFPPTKGSVKAAGYDLKSAEDVTVPSRGKALVDTGIKIELPHGCYGRIAPRSGLAVKNFIDVGAGVVDEDYRGVLKVVLFNHSDADFEVKRGDRIAQLICEKIYYPDLIEVEELSDTTRGEGGFGSTGTN
;
A
#
# COMPACT_ATOMS: atom_id res chain seq x y z
N MET A 1 -21.55 -34.29 14.96
CA MET A 1 -21.69 -34.79 13.59
C MET A 1 -21.33 -33.65 12.66
N VAL A 2 -20.15 -33.76 12.03
CA VAL A 2 -19.49 -32.72 11.23
C VAL A 2 -20.06 -32.73 9.81
N LEU A 3 -20.45 -31.57 9.27
CA LEU A 3 -20.65 -31.41 7.83
C LEU A 3 -19.61 -30.41 7.29
N LEU A 4 -18.64 -30.96 6.55
CA LEU A 4 -17.66 -30.27 5.72
C LEU A 4 -18.25 -30.03 4.33
N THR A 5 -18.27 -28.79 3.85
CA THR A 5 -18.52 -28.47 2.43
C THR A 5 -17.19 -28.32 1.69
N LYS A 6 -16.94 -29.21 0.73
CA LYS A 6 -15.78 -29.25 -0.19
C LYS A 6 -16.06 -28.43 -1.47
N PHE A 7 -15.01 -27.74 -1.93
CA PHE A 7 -14.87 -27.11 -3.25
C PHE A 7 -14.94 -28.12 -4.41
N PRO A 8 -15.38 -27.73 -5.63
CA PRO A 8 -15.26 -28.54 -6.83
C PRO A 8 -13.90 -28.36 -7.54
N ARG A 9 -13.39 -29.48 -8.07
CA ARG A 9 -12.15 -29.60 -8.85
C ARG A 9 -12.43 -29.51 -10.36
N PHE A 10 -11.44 -28.96 -11.07
CA PHE A 10 -11.23 -28.99 -12.51
C PHE A 10 -11.19 -30.42 -13.09
N CYS A 11 -11.64 -30.58 -14.35
CA CYS A 11 -11.48 -31.77 -15.18
C CYS A 11 -11.10 -31.37 -16.63
N PRO A 12 -10.11 -32.01 -17.29
CA PRO A 12 -9.69 -31.69 -18.66
C PRO A 12 -10.26 -32.68 -19.70
N HIS A 13 -10.76 -32.18 -20.84
CA HIS A 13 -11.07 -32.98 -22.05
C HIS A 13 -9.95 -32.76 -23.08
N ARG A 14 -9.10 -33.75 -23.40
CA ARG A 14 -9.24 -34.91 -24.31
C ARG A 14 -9.37 -34.55 -25.79
N TRP A 15 -8.25 -34.75 -26.51
CA TRP A 15 -8.09 -34.77 -27.96
C TRP A 15 -8.71 -36.01 -28.61
N VAL A 16 -9.40 -35.86 -29.74
CA VAL A 16 -9.66 -36.93 -30.72
C VAL A 16 -9.59 -36.34 -32.14
N HIS A 17 -8.82 -36.99 -33.00
CA HIS A 17 -8.66 -36.73 -34.44
C HIS A 17 -9.91 -37.12 -35.26
N SER A 18 -10.18 -36.41 -36.35
CA SER A 18 -10.86 -36.96 -37.52
C SER A 18 -10.38 -36.26 -38.80
N SER A 19 -9.85 -37.08 -39.69
CA SER A 19 -9.34 -36.82 -41.03
C SER A 19 -10.45 -36.64 -42.07
N THR A 20 -10.26 -35.76 -43.06
CA THR A 20 -10.53 -36.01 -44.49
C THR A 20 -9.98 -34.85 -45.34
N LEU A 21 -9.09 -35.17 -46.28
CA LEU A 21 -8.63 -34.31 -47.37
C LEU A 21 -9.64 -34.37 -48.54
N PRO A 22 -9.54 -33.43 -49.49
CA PRO A 22 -9.24 -33.88 -50.85
C PRO A 22 -8.08 -33.11 -51.51
N ALA A 23 -7.49 -33.79 -52.48
CA ALA A 23 -6.30 -33.43 -53.24
C ALA A 23 -6.59 -32.60 -54.50
N ASN A 24 -5.47 -32.12 -55.09
CA ASN A 24 -5.25 -31.49 -56.40
C ASN A 24 -5.40 -29.96 -56.40
N SER A 25 -4.47 -29.15 -56.90
CA SER A 25 -3.47 -29.36 -57.96
C SER A 25 -2.25 -28.47 -57.76
N ILE A 26 -1.06 -29.00 -58.05
CA ILE A 26 0.21 -28.25 -58.11
C ILE A 26 0.20 -27.37 -59.37
N SER A 27 0.44 -26.06 -59.20
CA SER A 27 0.94 -25.19 -60.26
C SER A 27 2.18 -24.47 -59.76
N THR A 28 3.28 -24.78 -60.41
CA THR A 28 4.62 -24.21 -60.26
C THR A 28 4.63 -22.73 -60.64
N ALA A 29 4.93 -21.84 -59.69
CA ALA A 29 5.76 -20.64 -59.87
C ALA A 29 5.67 -19.75 -58.60
N SER A 30 6.78 -19.06 -58.29
CA SER A 30 6.89 -18.00 -57.28
C SER A 30 7.44 -18.38 -55.89
N THR A 31 8.54 -19.13 -55.89
CA THR A 31 9.54 -19.10 -54.82
C THR A 31 10.41 -17.85 -55.02
N LEU A 32 10.00 -16.66 -54.52
CA LEU A 32 10.89 -15.49 -54.22
C LEU A 32 10.20 -14.15 -53.83
N VAL A 33 8.92 -14.10 -53.42
CA VAL A 33 8.25 -12.79 -53.12
C VAL A 33 7.53 -12.75 -51.77
N THR A 34 8.01 -13.45 -50.74
CA THR A 34 7.32 -13.48 -49.42
C THR A 34 8.23 -13.22 -48.23
N PHE A 35 9.33 -12.47 -48.41
CA PHE A 35 10.24 -12.12 -47.31
C PHE A 35 10.61 -10.62 -47.20
N VAL A 36 10.08 -9.74 -48.07
CA VAL A 36 10.42 -8.30 -48.07
C VAL A 36 9.20 -7.36 -47.92
N ALA A 37 7.98 -7.91 -47.82
CA ALA A 37 6.76 -7.09 -47.70
C ALA A 37 6.21 -6.93 -46.26
N PHE A 38 6.83 -7.54 -45.25
CA PHE A 38 6.39 -7.40 -43.85
C PHE A 38 7.21 -6.37 -43.04
N LEU A 39 8.37 -5.93 -43.54
CA LEU A 39 9.27 -5.00 -42.84
C LEU A 39 9.20 -3.54 -43.36
N SER A 40 8.23 -3.20 -44.21
CA SER A 40 8.08 -1.83 -44.74
C SER A 40 6.82 -1.09 -44.24
N ARG A 41 6.07 -1.68 -43.29
CA ARG A 41 4.91 -1.02 -42.65
C ARG A 41 5.05 -0.76 -41.14
N TYR A 42 6.21 -1.04 -40.55
CA TYR A 42 6.51 -0.67 -39.17
C TYR A 42 7.42 0.56 -39.15
N SER A 43 6.92 1.67 -39.70
CA SER A 43 7.52 2.98 -39.57
C SER A 43 6.45 3.93 -39.05
N SER A 44 6.72 4.43 -37.84
CA SER A 44 6.16 5.63 -37.20
C SER A 44 4.64 5.83 -37.25
N LYS A 45 3.97 5.45 -36.16
CA LYS A 45 2.84 6.19 -35.54
C LYS A 45 2.37 5.48 -34.27
N THR A 46 2.98 5.82 -33.14
CA THR A 46 2.31 5.74 -31.85
C THR A 46 1.84 7.15 -31.52
N ASP A 47 0.61 7.47 -31.96
CA ASP A 47 -0.11 8.67 -31.52
C ASP A 47 -0.50 8.48 -30.06
N TYR A 48 0.35 8.92 -29.14
CA TYR A 48 -0.03 9.10 -27.73
C TYR A 48 -0.97 10.32 -27.64
N PRO A 49 -2.22 10.18 -27.17
CA PRO A 49 -3.12 11.31 -27.03
C PRO A 49 -2.67 12.25 -25.90
N ASN A 50 -2.35 13.48 -26.30
CA ASN A 50 -2.32 14.73 -25.51
C ASN A 50 -1.62 14.73 -24.14
N THR A 51 -0.35 15.13 -24.15
CA THR A 51 0.50 15.63 -23.06
C THR A 51 0.01 16.92 -22.36
N ARG A 52 -1.30 17.20 -22.32
CA ARG A 52 -1.85 18.46 -21.77
C ARG A 52 -2.50 18.37 -20.38
N TYR A 53 -2.11 17.38 -19.57
CA TYR A 53 -2.39 17.36 -18.13
C TYR A 53 -1.13 17.17 -17.29
N PHE A 54 0.01 17.71 -17.73
CA PHE A 54 1.06 18.07 -16.76
C PHE A 54 0.62 19.35 -16.04
N SER A 55 -0.33 19.21 -15.10
CA SER A 55 -0.53 20.22 -14.08
C SER A 55 0.76 20.33 -13.29
N LYS A 56 1.52 21.38 -13.60
CA LYS A 56 2.64 21.94 -12.84
C LYS A 56 2.59 21.53 -11.36
N MET A 57 3.33 20.48 -11.00
CA MET A 57 3.57 20.18 -9.59
C MET A 57 4.20 21.44 -8.98
N PRO A 58 3.64 22.01 -7.90
CA PRO A 58 4.23 23.18 -7.29
C PRO A 58 5.65 22.85 -6.86
N ALA A 59 6.60 23.65 -7.32
CA ALA A 59 7.98 23.59 -6.86
C ALA A 59 7.97 23.65 -5.33
N ALA A 60 8.76 22.80 -4.68
CA ALA A 60 8.84 22.70 -3.23
C ALA A 60 9.32 24.03 -2.63
N ASP A 61 8.35 24.89 -2.32
CA ASP A 61 8.57 26.13 -1.59
C ASP A 61 8.97 25.78 -0.17
N SER A 62 9.96 26.45 0.42
CA SER A 62 10.51 26.11 1.74
C SER A 62 9.51 26.31 2.90
N SER A 63 8.30 26.81 2.60
CA SER A 63 7.10 26.78 3.45
C SER A 63 6.42 25.40 3.57
N SER A 64 6.87 24.39 2.81
CA SER A 64 6.18 23.11 2.54
C SER A 64 6.39 21.94 3.52
N LEU A 65 7.07 22.13 4.66
CA LEU A 65 7.34 21.04 5.63
C LEU A 65 6.60 21.18 6.97
N LEU A 66 5.51 21.95 7.00
CA LEU A 66 4.72 22.15 8.21
C LEU A 66 3.64 21.07 8.35
N LEU A 67 3.69 20.31 9.45
CA LEU A 67 2.57 19.51 9.93
C LEU A 67 1.62 20.43 10.71
N LYS A 68 0.43 20.68 10.18
CA LYS A 68 -0.60 21.47 10.87
C LYS A 68 -1.51 20.53 11.64
N PHE A 69 -2.02 20.99 12.77
CA PHE A 69 -3.03 20.26 13.54
C PHE A 69 -4.03 21.22 14.18
N THR A 70 -5.21 20.71 14.50
CA THR A 70 -6.20 21.41 15.33
C THR A 70 -6.83 20.45 16.32
N LYS A 71 -7.23 20.97 17.48
CA LYS A 71 -7.95 20.21 18.51
C LYS A 71 -9.44 20.32 18.27
N VAL A 72 -10.15 19.20 18.34
CA VAL A 72 -11.62 19.19 18.21
C VAL A 72 -12.34 19.25 19.56
N ASN A 73 -11.65 18.93 20.66
CA ASN A 73 -12.19 18.98 22.02
C ASN A 73 -11.12 19.48 23.01
N PRO A 74 -11.50 19.91 24.22
CA PRO A 74 -10.55 20.41 25.22
C PRO A 74 -9.63 19.31 25.79
N ASP A 75 -10.04 18.05 25.71
CA ASP A 75 -9.28 16.89 26.19
C ASP A 75 -8.13 16.48 25.24
N ALA A 76 -8.08 17.05 24.03
CA ALA A 76 -7.04 16.78 23.06
C ALA A 76 -5.69 17.39 23.47
N PHE A 77 -4.61 16.68 23.14
CA PHE A 77 -3.25 17.13 23.41
C PHE A 77 -2.50 17.45 22.11
N PRO A 78 -1.61 18.46 22.12
CA PRO A 78 -0.75 18.69 20.97
C PRO A 78 0.22 17.50 20.81
N PRO A 79 0.49 17.03 19.58
CA PRO A 79 1.55 16.05 19.34
C PRO A 79 2.91 16.59 19.78
N THR A 80 3.74 15.74 20.39
CA THR A 80 5.05 16.16 20.94
C THR A 80 6.18 15.26 20.46
N LYS A 81 7.37 15.81 20.21
CA LYS A 81 8.57 15.00 19.94
C LYS A 81 9.22 14.54 21.23
N GLY A 82 9.63 13.27 21.28
CA GLY A 82 10.39 12.72 22.41
C GLY A 82 11.86 13.16 22.44
N SER A 83 12.43 13.54 21.30
CA SER A 83 13.79 14.08 21.18
C SER A 83 13.89 14.96 19.93
N VAL A 84 14.97 15.76 19.82
CA VAL A 84 15.18 16.67 18.68
C VAL A 84 15.13 15.95 17.33
N LYS A 85 15.69 14.73 17.28
CA LYS A 85 15.75 13.89 16.07
C LYS A 85 14.76 12.73 16.10
N ALA A 86 13.74 12.77 16.97
CA ALA A 86 12.69 11.76 16.97
C ALA A 86 11.99 11.73 15.61
N ALA A 87 11.82 10.52 15.07
CA ALA A 87 11.18 10.30 13.78
C ALA A 87 9.69 10.68 13.80
N GLY A 88 9.01 10.40 14.91
CA GLY A 88 7.59 10.66 15.07
C GLY A 88 7.23 11.64 16.18
N TYR A 89 6.00 12.14 16.10
CA TYR A 89 5.34 12.90 17.15
C TYR A 89 4.49 11.96 17.99
N ASP A 90 4.74 11.88 19.30
CA ASP A 90 3.91 11.12 20.24
C ASP A 90 2.46 11.64 20.19
N LEU A 91 1.53 10.73 19.95
CA LEU A 91 0.08 10.95 20.01
C LEU A 91 -0.44 10.49 21.37
N LYS A 92 -1.34 11.29 21.95
CA LYS A 92 -1.94 11.01 23.26
C LYS A 92 -3.41 10.66 23.13
N SER A 93 -3.91 9.84 24.04
CA SER A 93 -5.34 9.56 24.17
C SER A 93 -6.08 10.80 24.68
N ALA A 94 -7.22 11.11 24.08
CA ALA A 94 -8.17 12.11 24.58
C ALA A 94 -9.23 11.49 25.53
N GLU A 95 -9.23 10.17 25.70
CA GLU A 95 -10.22 9.44 26.50
C GLU A 95 -9.59 8.34 27.35
N ASP A 96 -10.34 7.87 28.34
CA ASP A 96 -10.02 6.64 29.08
C ASP A 96 -10.63 5.46 28.32
N VAL A 97 -9.82 4.45 28.00
CA VAL A 97 -10.27 3.27 27.25
C VAL A 97 -9.51 2.02 27.67
N THR A 98 -10.22 0.91 27.78
CA THR A 98 -9.60 -0.40 28.02
C THR A 98 -9.45 -1.13 26.69
N VAL A 99 -8.22 -1.55 26.38
CA VAL A 99 -7.93 -2.46 25.27
C VAL A 99 -8.01 -3.88 25.81
N PRO A 100 -9.06 -4.65 25.47
CA PRO A 100 -9.26 -5.97 26.03
C PRO A 100 -8.10 -6.91 25.66
N SER A 101 -7.77 -7.83 26.56
CA SER A 101 -6.81 -8.90 26.31
C SER A 101 -7.14 -9.62 25.00
N ARG A 102 -6.10 -9.91 24.21
CA ARG A 102 -6.23 -10.54 22.87
C ARG A 102 -7.20 -9.82 21.93
N GLY A 103 -7.45 -8.54 22.17
CA GLY A 103 -8.44 -7.75 21.46
C GLY A 103 -7.87 -6.46 20.86
N LYS A 104 -8.78 -5.54 20.55
CA LYS A 104 -8.45 -4.26 19.92
C LYS A 104 -9.37 -3.15 20.41
N ALA A 105 -8.86 -1.93 20.42
CA ALA A 105 -9.65 -0.73 20.67
C ALA A 105 -9.29 0.37 19.67
N LEU A 106 -10.26 1.22 19.37
CA LEU A 106 -10.07 2.43 18.59
C LEU A 106 -10.04 3.61 19.56
N VAL A 107 -8.88 4.24 19.71
CA VAL A 107 -8.65 5.29 20.70
C VAL A 107 -8.68 6.66 20.03
N ASP A 108 -9.52 7.57 20.52
CA ASP A 108 -9.61 8.93 20.02
C ASP A 108 -8.45 9.81 20.51
N THR A 109 -7.85 10.59 19.61
CA THR A 109 -6.77 11.55 19.96
C THR A 109 -7.28 12.98 20.13
N GLY A 110 -8.50 13.26 19.69
CA GLY A 110 -9.11 14.58 19.72
C GLY A 110 -8.44 15.61 18.80
N ILE A 111 -7.59 15.18 17.86
CA ILE A 111 -6.94 16.08 16.90
C ILE A 111 -7.28 15.75 15.45
N LYS A 112 -7.25 16.77 14.60
CA LYS A 112 -7.21 16.65 13.14
C LYS A 112 -5.85 17.14 12.67
N ILE A 113 -5.36 16.61 11.56
CA ILE A 113 -4.09 17.04 10.97
C ILE A 113 -4.25 17.45 9.51
N GLU A 114 -3.29 18.22 9.04
CA GLU A 114 -3.01 18.45 7.63
C GLU A 114 -1.51 18.19 7.42
N LEU A 115 -1.23 17.14 6.65
CA LEU A 115 0.12 16.68 6.36
C LEU A 115 0.78 17.58 5.30
N PRO A 116 2.11 17.74 5.34
CA PRO A 116 2.83 18.38 4.24
C PRO A 116 2.73 17.53 2.96
N HIS A 117 2.78 18.21 1.82
CA HIS A 117 2.62 17.56 0.53
C HIS A 117 3.73 16.54 0.22
N GLY A 118 3.36 15.40 -0.37
CA GLY A 118 4.29 14.33 -0.74
C GLY A 118 4.66 13.40 0.43
N CYS A 119 3.81 13.35 1.45
CA CYS A 119 3.95 12.40 2.55
C CYS A 119 2.58 11.87 3.00
N TYR A 120 2.59 10.71 3.63
CA TYR A 120 1.46 10.23 4.42
C TYR A 120 1.85 10.16 5.89
N GLY A 121 0.86 10.19 6.77
CA GLY A 121 1.05 10.05 8.20
C GLY A 121 1.00 8.58 8.59
N ARG A 122 2.14 7.98 8.94
CA ARG A 122 2.15 6.65 9.53
C ARG A 122 1.95 6.71 11.03
N ILE A 123 0.89 6.10 11.54
CA ILE A 123 0.72 5.85 12.98
C ILE A 123 1.51 4.59 13.33
N ALA A 124 2.57 4.74 14.11
CA ALA A 124 3.51 3.70 14.46
C ALA A 124 3.45 3.35 15.95
N PRO A 125 3.75 2.09 16.32
CA PRO A 125 3.80 1.68 17.72
C PRO A 125 4.97 2.35 18.46
N ARG A 126 4.80 2.51 19.77
CA ARG A 126 5.88 2.95 20.68
C ARG A 126 6.55 1.71 21.27
N SER A 127 7.87 1.60 21.14
CA SER A 127 8.62 0.41 21.58
C SER A 127 8.41 0.06 23.06
N GLY A 128 8.26 1.06 23.92
CA GLY A 128 7.98 0.85 25.34
C GLY A 128 6.66 0.11 25.60
N LEU A 129 5.59 0.44 24.86
CA LEU A 129 4.30 -0.24 24.97
C LEU A 129 4.33 -1.64 24.34
N ALA A 130 5.03 -1.78 23.21
CA ALA A 130 5.22 -3.06 22.55
C ALA A 130 5.93 -4.08 23.44
N VAL A 131 7.03 -3.69 24.09
CA VAL A 131 7.83 -4.62 24.91
C VAL A 131 7.19 -4.89 26.27
N LYS A 132 6.61 -3.87 26.92
CA LYS A 132 6.12 -4.02 28.32
C LYS A 132 4.70 -4.53 28.41
N ASN A 133 3.85 -4.19 27.45
CA ASN A 133 2.41 -4.43 27.49
C ASN A 133 1.91 -5.25 26.29
N PHE A 134 2.82 -5.64 25.38
CA PHE A 134 2.51 -6.37 24.15
C PHE A 134 1.46 -5.64 23.28
N ILE A 135 1.58 -4.32 23.20
CA ILE A 135 0.70 -3.46 22.41
C ILE A 135 1.30 -3.16 21.05
N ASP A 136 0.51 -3.33 20.00
CA ASP A 136 0.84 -2.94 18.64
C ASP A 136 -0.19 -1.95 18.06
N VAL A 137 0.16 -1.31 16.95
CA VAL A 137 -0.70 -0.36 16.23
C VAL A 137 -1.14 -0.96 14.90
N GLY A 138 -2.45 -1.01 14.69
CA GLY A 138 -3.07 -1.43 13.44
C GLY A 138 -3.33 -0.31 12.45
N ALA A 139 -3.61 -0.68 11.20
CA ALA A 139 -3.91 0.23 10.09
C ALA A 139 -2.79 1.26 9.87
N GLY A 140 -2.93 2.44 10.46
CA GLY A 140 -1.87 3.42 10.59
C GLY A 140 -1.50 4.20 9.33
N VAL A 141 -2.26 4.09 8.24
CA VAL A 141 -2.10 4.96 7.06
C VAL A 141 -3.07 6.14 7.19
N VAL A 142 -2.53 7.35 7.33
CA VAL A 142 -3.29 8.60 7.30
C VAL A 142 -2.96 9.34 6.01
N ASP A 143 -3.95 9.44 5.14
CA ASP A 143 -3.80 10.10 3.84
C ASP A 143 -3.61 11.62 3.96
N GLU A 144 -2.94 12.21 2.97
CA GLU A 144 -2.63 13.64 2.93
C GLU A 144 -3.89 14.52 2.89
N ASP A 145 -4.97 14.02 2.30
CA ASP A 145 -6.27 14.69 2.15
C ASP A 145 -7.26 14.38 3.29
N TYR A 146 -6.88 13.54 4.25
CA TYR A 146 -7.73 13.24 5.41
C TYR A 146 -7.85 14.47 6.34
N ARG A 147 -9.09 14.86 6.67
CA ARG A 147 -9.41 15.97 7.60
C ARG A 147 -10.32 15.54 8.76
N GLY A 148 -10.53 14.24 8.91
CA GLY A 148 -11.25 13.67 10.05
C GLY A 148 -10.40 13.66 11.32
N VAL A 149 -11.02 13.26 12.43
CA VAL A 149 -10.31 13.09 13.70
C VAL A 149 -9.37 11.89 13.60
N LEU A 150 -8.13 12.06 14.04
CA LEU A 150 -7.17 10.97 14.10
C LEU A 150 -7.55 10.01 15.23
N LYS A 151 -7.64 8.74 14.89
CA LYS A 151 -7.86 7.65 15.85
C LYS A 151 -6.77 6.62 15.71
N VAL A 152 -6.39 6.01 16.83
CA VAL A 152 -5.34 5.00 16.89
C VAL A 152 -5.98 3.65 17.11
N VAL A 153 -5.73 2.70 16.20
CA VAL A 153 -6.14 1.30 16.39
C VAL A 153 -5.05 0.62 17.20
N LEU A 154 -5.35 0.27 18.46
CA LEU A 154 -4.44 -0.51 19.30
C LEU A 154 -4.84 -1.97 19.28
N PHE A 155 -3.85 -2.85 19.09
CA PHE A 155 -3.97 -4.29 19.31
C PHE A 155 -3.29 -4.66 20.61
N ASN A 156 -3.97 -5.45 21.44
CA ASN A 156 -3.40 -6.02 22.65
C ASN A 156 -3.15 -7.50 22.44
N HIS A 157 -1.88 -7.87 22.32
CA HIS A 157 -1.46 -9.27 22.15
C HIS A 157 -1.12 -9.95 23.49
N SER A 158 -1.40 -9.32 24.63
CA SER A 158 -1.21 -9.93 25.95
C SER A 158 -2.47 -10.63 26.47
N ASP A 159 -2.31 -11.43 27.53
CA ASP A 159 -3.39 -12.10 28.26
C ASP A 159 -4.01 -11.24 29.38
N ALA A 160 -3.67 -9.94 29.43
CA ALA A 160 -4.20 -8.99 30.39
C ALA A 160 -4.81 -7.78 29.68
N ASP A 161 -5.85 -7.18 30.26
CA ASP A 161 -6.41 -5.94 29.76
C ASP A 161 -5.39 -4.80 29.90
N PHE A 162 -5.37 -3.90 28.91
CA PHE A 162 -4.50 -2.73 28.93
C PHE A 162 -5.33 -1.46 29.08
N GLU A 163 -5.16 -0.77 30.20
CA GLU A 163 -5.83 0.49 30.46
C GLU A 163 -5.05 1.65 29.85
N VAL A 164 -5.69 2.38 28.94
CA VAL A 164 -5.24 3.67 28.45
C VAL A 164 -5.97 4.75 29.23
N LYS A 165 -5.23 5.67 29.82
CA LYS A 165 -5.81 6.88 30.44
C LYS A 165 -5.66 8.07 29.51
N ARG A 166 -6.57 9.03 29.64
CA ARG A 166 -6.47 10.33 28.97
C ARG A 166 -5.10 10.95 29.25
N GLY A 167 -4.41 11.36 28.18
CA GLY A 167 -3.08 11.96 28.24
C GLY A 167 -1.93 10.95 28.08
N ASP A 168 -2.20 9.65 28.14
CA ASP A 168 -1.19 8.63 27.86
C ASP A 168 -0.74 8.67 26.41
N ARG A 169 0.56 8.53 26.19
CA ARG A 169 1.16 8.47 24.86
C ARG A 169 1.02 7.07 24.30
N ILE A 170 0.12 6.87 23.35
CA ILE A 170 -0.30 5.55 22.86
C ILE A 170 0.38 5.14 21.55
N ALA A 171 0.73 6.10 20.70
CA ALA A 171 1.35 5.86 19.41
C ALA A 171 2.23 7.05 19.02
N GLN A 172 2.88 6.99 17.86
CA GLN A 172 3.59 8.11 17.28
C GLN A 172 3.24 8.29 15.80
N LEU A 173 3.09 9.54 15.36
CA LEU A 173 2.85 9.90 13.96
C LEU A 173 4.17 10.21 13.26
N ILE A 174 4.47 9.50 12.18
CA ILE A 174 5.67 9.69 11.34
C ILE A 174 5.21 10.19 9.97
N CYS A 175 5.74 11.32 9.50
CA CYS A 175 5.48 11.79 8.14
C CYS A 175 6.44 11.07 7.17
N GLU A 176 5.93 10.05 6.47
CA GLU A 176 6.72 9.25 5.54
C GLU A 176 6.59 9.78 4.12
N LYS A 177 7.73 10.09 3.50
CA LYS A 177 7.77 10.59 2.12
C LYS A 177 7.33 9.50 1.15
N ILE A 178 6.46 9.87 0.22
CA ILE A 178 5.95 8.99 -0.83
C ILE A 178 6.01 9.68 -2.18
N TYR A 179 5.88 8.88 -3.23
CA TYR A 179 5.57 9.35 -4.57
C TYR A 179 4.10 9.07 -4.88
N TYR A 180 3.50 9.90 -5.73
CA TYR A 180 2.19 9.67 -6.33
C TYR A 180 2.39 9.31 -7.81
N PRO A 181 2.80 8.06 -8.14
CA PRO A 181 3.06 7.68 -9.53
C PRO A 181 1.75 7.41 -10.28
N ASP A 182 1.74 7.76 -11.57
CA ASP A 182 0.73 7.25 -12.50
C ASP A 182 1.02 5.78 -12.82
N LEU A 183 -0.03 4.97 -12.93
CA LEU A 183 0.07 3.55 -13.25
C LEU A 183 0.03 3.33 -14.76
N ILE A 184 0.94 2.48 -15.27
CA ILE A 184 0.99 2.05 -16.66
C ILE A 184 1.04 0.53 -16.69
N GLU A 185 0.08 -0.10 -17.35
CA GLU A 185 0.05 -1.55 -17.59
C GLU A 185 0.98 -1.92 -18.76
N VAL A 186 1.76 -2.99 -18.60
CA VAL A 186 2.73 -3.49 -19.60
C VAL A 186 2.63 -5.01 -19.71
N GLU A 187 3.03 -5.58 -20.85
CA GLU A 187 2.98 -7.02 -21.08
C GLU A 187 4.00 -7.79 -20.23
N GLU A 188 5.22 -7.25 -20.08
CA GLU A 188 6.30 -7.88 -19.32
C GLU A 188 7.14 -6.83 -18.57
N LEU A 189 7.68 -7.21 -17.41
CA LEU A 189 8.62 -6.41 -16.63
C LEU A 189 10.06 -6.80 -16.97
N SER A 190 11.02 -5.88 -16.76
CA SER A 190 12.44 -6.19 -16.94
C SER A 190 12.97 -7.15 -15.88
N ASP A 191 13.85 -8.07 -16.28
CA ASP A 191 14.54 -8.98 -15.37
C ASP A 191 15.39 -8.24 -14.33
N THR A 192 15.49 -8.83 -13.13
CA THR A 192 16.38 -8.36 -12.06
C THR A 192 17.12 -9.54 -11.44
N THR A 193 18.25 -9.28 -10.77
CA THR A 193 19.01 -10.31 -10.04
C THR A 193 18.17 -11.03 -8.99
N ARG A 194 17.16 -10.37 -8.41
CA ARG A 194 16.26 -10.99 -7.42
C ARG A 194 15.17 -11.86 -8.06
N GLY A 195 14.72 -11.50 -9.26
CA GLY A 195 13.62 -12.19 -9.96
C GLY A 195 12.39 -12.38 -9.08
N GLU A 196 11.85 -13.60 -9.07
CA GLU A 196 10.68 -14.00 -8.28
C GLU A 196 10.99 -14.34 -6.80
N GLY A 197 12.23 -14.17 -6.34
CA GLY A 197 12.66 -14.54 -4.98
C GLY A 197 12.04 -13.67 -3.88
N GLY A 198 11.25 -14.28 -2.97
CA GLY A 198 10.62 -13.63 -1.83
C GLY A 198 10.51 -14.54 -0.59
N PHE A 199 9.90 -14.05 0.49
CA PHE A 199 9.54 -14.84 1.69
C PHE A 199 10.70 -15.62 2.35
N GLY A 200 11.84 -14.96 2.59
CA GLY A 200 13.01 -15.60 3.17
C GLY A 200 13.92 -16.29 2.17
N SER A 201 13.82 -15.94 0.87
CA SER A 201 14.66 -16.46 -0.22
C SER A 201 16.17 -16.23 -0.02
N THR A 202 16.57 -15.35 0.89
CA THR A 202 17.98 -15.05 1.22
C THR A 202 18.51 -15.85 2.42
N GLY A 203 17.71 -16.74 3.01
CA GLY A 203 18.09 -17.57 4.15
C GLY A 203 17.60 -17.05 5.51
N THR A 204 17.91 -17.81 6.57
CA THR A 204 17.38 -17.64 7.94
C THR A 204 18.42 -17.30 8.99
N ASN A 205 19.69 -17.06 8.60
CA ASN A 205 20.84 -17.01 9.51
C ASN A 205 21.53 -15.64 9.51
#